data_AF-A0A0M2NGV4-F1
#
_entry.id   AF-A0A0M2NGV4-F1
#
_cell.length_a   1.000
_cell.length_b   1.000
_cell.length_c   1.000
_cell.angle_alpha   90.00
_cell.angle_beta   90.00
_cell.angle_gamma   90.00
#
_symmetry.space_group_name_H-M   'P 1'
#
loop_
_entity.id
_entity.type
_entity.pdbx_description
1 polymer ?
#
loop_
_entity_poly.entity_id
_entity_poly.type
_entity_poly.pdbx_seq_one_letter_code
_entity_poly.pdbx_strand_id
1 'polypeptide(L)'
;MKDEMSGYRKRIVGGMIIYGIFSLGIIPVFTLIMGARDNVLTVSMSAMGSTSVSIHLLFIVWTIVFCGYFSSFMGYLLMLTKNTRSKIRGFVTFATAILIFGNIVPFLPETFPAFAWLHNFCAQISSISLAVTLMLFALTLRNYYSILFKKALIFVLIIWVVLIALMGMLGTTALTEMTGIILAGIFLFSVLVWLYKEDAFDPVQSLKESDALEAGEEAKRLEKKAAAAKKEYLALEAKARKARIEADEASKKLKHQRT
;
A
#
# COMPACT_ATOMS: atom_id res chain seq x y z
N MET A 1 -31.89 -3.40 5.76
CA MET A 1 -31.92 -2.09 5.04
C MET A 1 -31.56 -0.86 5.88
N LYS A 2 -32.38 -0.36 6.83
CA LYS A 2 -32.01 0.85 7.63
C LYS A 2 -30.75 0.65 8.47
N ASP A 3 -30.58 -0.52 9.07
CA ASP A 3 -29.41 -0.84 9.90
C ASP A 3 -28.13 -1.11 9.10
N GLU A 4 -28.24 -1.77 7.93
CA GLU A 4 -27.10 -1.94 7.02
C GLU A 4 -26.59 -0.59 6.51
N MET A 5 -27.49 0.32 6.11
CA MET A 5 -27.09 1.66 5.69
C MET A 5 -26.42 2.46 6.83
N SER A 6 -26.81 2.22 8.08
CA SER A 6 -26.14 2.77 9.27
C SER A 6 -24.71 2.23 9.40
N GLY A 7 -24.48 0.94 9.16
CA GLY A 7 -23.15 0.32 9.19
C GLY A 7 -22.18 0.88 8.15
N TYR A 8 -22.61 0.97 6.88
CA TYR A 8 -21.77 1.53 5.82
C TYR A 8 -21.41 3.00 6.07
N ARG A 9 -22.39 3.82 6.49
CA ARG A 9 -22.14 5.23 6.84
C ARG A 9 -21.14 5.37 7.99
N LYS A 10 -21.22 4.53 9.02
CA LYS A 10 -20.23 4.53 10.13
C LYS A 10 -18.82 4.20 9.63
N ARG A 11 -18.65 3.21 8.75
CA ARG A 11 -17.34 2.87 8.15
C ARG A 11 -16.76 4.03 7.33
N ILE A 12 -17.61 4.70 6.56
CA ILE A 12 -17.27 5.87 5.73
C ILE A 12 -16.79 7.04 6.59
N VAL A 13 -17.60 7.42 7.60
CA VAL A 13 -17.25 8.50 8.54
C VAL A 13 -16.01 8.13 9.36
N GLY A 14 -15.94 6.90 9.85
CA GLY A 14 -14.77 6.39 10.57
C GLY A 14 -13.50 6.46 9.74
N GLY A 15 -13.56 6.06 8.46
CA GLY A 15 -12.44 6.19 7.53
C GLY A 15 -12.00 7.65 7.36
N MET A 16 -12.93 8.57 7.16
CA MET A 16 -12.62 10.01 7.05
C MET A 16 -11.94 10.56 8.30
N ILE A 17 -12.44 10.22 9.49
CA ILE A 17 -11.86 10.66 10.77
C ILE A 17 -10.47 10.08 10.95
N ILE A 18 -10.30 8.76 10.76
CA ILE A 18 -9.02 8.07 10.93
C ILE A 18 -7.99 8.66 9.97
N TYR A 19 -8.29 8.70 8.67
CA TYR A 19 -7.35 9.24 7.69
C TYR A 19 -7.07 10.73 7.93
N GLY A 20 -8.06 11.53 8.32
CA GLY A 20 -7.84 12.92 8.69
C GLY A 20 -6.87 13.11 9.87
N ILE A 21 -7.04 12.33 10.95
CA ILE A 21 -6.15 12.37 12.11
C ILE A 21 -4.72 11.97 11.72
N PHE A 22 -4.57 10.94 10.86
CA PHE A 22 -3.24 10.54 10.40
C PHE A 22 -2.61 11.60 9.47
N SER A 23 -3.35 12.12 8.50
CA SER A 23 -2.84 13.08 7.51
C SER A 23 -2.48 14.44 8.09
N LEU A 24 -3.24 14.93 9.07
CA LEU A 24 -3.09 16.28 9.63
C LEU A 24 -2.47 16.30 11.02
N GLY A 25 -2.45 15.16 11.72
CA GLY A 25 -1.91 15.03 13.07
C GLY A 25 -0.70 14.11 13.11
N ILE A 26 -0.95 12.80 13.18
CA ILE A 26 0.07 11.80 13.54
C ILE A 26 1.27 11.84 12.59
N ILE A 27 1.05 11.77 11.27
CA ILE A 27 2.15 11.72 10.30
C ILE A 27 2.95 13.03 10.27
N PRO A 28 2.33 14.23 10.17
CA PRO A 28 3.08 15.48 10.23
C PRO A 28 3.87 15.66 11.53
N VAL A 29 3.24 15.44 12.69
CA VAL A 29 3.89 15.64 14.00
C VAL A 29 5.07 14.69 14.15
N PHE A 30 4.90 13.40 13.82
CA PHE A 30 5.99 12.44 13.95
C PHE A 30 7.11 12.73 12.93
N THR A 31 6.77 13.11 11.71
CA THR A 31 7.74 13.54 10.69
C THR A 31 8.55 14.75 11.14
N LEU A 32 7.93 15.76 11.76
CA LEU A 32 8.61 16.92 12.32
C LEU A 32 9.52 16.55 13.50
N ILE A 33 9.04 15.72 14.44
CA ILE A 33 9.85 15.24 15.58
C ILE A 33 11.11 14.49 15.10
N MET A 34 11.01 13.76 13.99
CA MET A 34 12.14 13.03 13.42
C MET A 34 13.07 13.94 12.61
N GLY A 35 12.52 14.80 11.76
CA GLY A 35 13.28 15.63 10.83
C GLY A 35 13.78 16.96 11.39
N ALA A 36 13.40 17.34 12.62
CA ALA A 36 13.89 18.53 13.31
C ALA A 36 14.93 18.24 14.41
N ARG A 37 15.52 17.03 14.41
CA ARG A 37 16.50 16.62 15.43
C ARG A 37 17.88 17.26 15.25
N ASP A 38 18.18 17.68 14.04
CA ASP A 38 19.42 18.34 13.67
C ASP A 38 19.10 19.45 12.64
N ASN A 39 20.10 20.05 12.01
CA ASN A 39 19.91 21.10 11.03
C ASN A 39 19.16 20.59 9.80
N VAL A 40 17.89 20.98 9.73
CA VAL A 40 16.92 20.58 8.70
C VAL A 40 17.30 20.99 7.28
N LEU A 41 18.20 21.98 7.15
CA LEU A 41 18.66 22.52 5.87
C LEU A 41 19.90 21.82 5.33
N THR A 42 20.58 21.00 6.14
CA THR A 42 21.87 20.40 5.76
C THR A 42 21.92 18.90 5.92
N VAL A 43 21.04 18.32 6.75
CA VAL A 43 21.03 16.88 7.07
C VAL A 43 19.72 16.26 6.60
N SER A 44 19.77 15.06 6.01
CA SER A 44 18.57 14.29 5.62
C SER A 44 17.92 13.62 6.84
N MET A 45 16.63 13.30 6.77
CA MET A 45 15.95 12.54 7.82
C MET A 45 16.58 11.16 8.00
N SER A 46 17.05 10.51 6.94
CA SER A 46 17.74 9.21 7.03
C SER A 46 19.07 9.30 7.76
N ALA A 47 19.82 10.40 7.57
CA ALA A 47 21.06 10.66 8.30
C ALA A 47 20.76 10.95 9.78
N MET A 48 19.77 11.80 10.08
CA MET A 48 19.30 12.02 11.46
C MET A 48 18.82 10.71 12.11
N GLY A 49 18.14 9.88 11.33
CA GLY A 49 17.65 8.56 11.69
C GLY A 49 18.76 7.57 12.03
N SER A 50 19.97 7.74 11.49
CA SER A 50 21.07 6.78 11.65
C SER A 50 22.10 7.18 12.72
N THR A 51 21.82 8.24 13.50
CA THR A 51 22.73 8.77 14.54
C THR A 51 22.96 7.84 15.72
N SER A 52 21.98 6.98 16.03
CA SER A 52 22.11 5.93 17.06
C SER A 52 21.13 4.79 16.78
N VAL A 53 21.39 3.61 17.38
CA VAL A 53 20.54 2.43 17.20
C VAL A 53 19.09 2.69 17.60
N SER A 54 18.84 3.38 18.72
CA SER A 54 17.49 3.66 19.19
C SER A 54 16.73 4.61 18.25
N ILE A 55 17.43 5.60 17.70
CA ILE A 55 16.85 6.55 16.74
C ILE A 55 16.60 5.87 15.39
N HIS A 56 17.47 4.95 14.98
CA HIS A 56 17.29 4.19 13.75
C HIS A 56 16.09 3.26 13.82
N LEU A 57 15.90 2.58 14.95
CA LEU A 57 14.68 1.79 15.19
C LEU A 57 13.43 2.69 15.15
N LEU A 58 13.47 3.88 15.74
CA LEU A 58 12.36 4.83 15.67
C LEU A 58 12.07 5.28 14.24
N PHE A 59 13.10 5.51 13.42
CA PHE A 59 12.99 5.85 12.01
C PHE A 59 12.37 4.70 11.18
N ILE A 60 12.74 3.45 11.46
CA ILE A 60 12.13 2.27 10.84
C ILE A 60 10.65 2.17 11.22
N VAL A 61 10.31 2.32 12.50
CA VAL A 61 8.92 2.31 12.97
C VAL A 61 8.10 3.41 12.30
N TRP A 62 8.64 4.63 12.24
CA TRP A 62 8.01 5.74 11.52
C TRP A 62 7.80 5.40 10.04
N THR A 63 8.79 4.80 9.38
CA THR A 63 8.69 4.39 7.97
C THR A 63 7.56 3.39 7.76
N ILE A 64 7.48 2.36 8.60
CA ILE A 64 6.42 1.35 8.53
C ILE A 64 5.04 1.99 8.73
N VAL A 65 4.90 2.88 9.72
CA VAL A 65 3.65 3.60 9.99
C VAL A 65 3.27 4.49 8.80
N PHE A 66 4.20 5.25 8.24
CA PHE A 66 3.97 6.10 7.08
C PHE A 66 3.59 5.29 5.83
N CYS A 67 4.33 4.22 5.53
CA CYS A 67 4.04 3.35 4.39
C CYS A 67 2.69 2.64 4.53
N GLY A 68 2.35 2.17 5.72
CA GLY A 68 1.06 1.57 6.03
C GLY A 68 -0.08 2.59 5.88
N TYR A 69 0.09 3.79 6.43
CA TYR A 69 -0.84 4.91 6.25
C TYR A 69 -1.03 5.26 4.76
N PHE A 70 0.06 5.50 4.03
CA PHE A 70 -0.01 5.93 2.63
C PHE A 70 -0.67 4.86 1.75
N SER A 71 -0.27 3.59 1.93
CA SER A 71 -0.84 2.46 1.18
C SER A 71 -2.31 2.25 1.48
N SER A 72 -2.69 2.28 2.76
CA SER A 72 -4.08 2.10 3.17
C SER A 72 -4.96 3.26 2.70
N PHE A 73 -4.49 4.50 2.82
CA PHE A 73 -5.27 5.67 2.42
C PHE A 73 -5.42 5.75 0.89
N MET A 74 -4.35 5.49 0.14
CA MET A 74 -4.44 5.38 -1.32
C MET A 74 -5.39 4.24 -1.73
N GLY A 75 -5.30 3.08 -1.07
CA GLY A 75 -6.23 1.97 -1.28
C GLY A 75 -7.69 2.37 -1.02
N TYR A 76 -7.94 3.11 0.06
CA TYR A 76 -9.26 3.63 0.40
C TYR A 76 -9.79 4.62 -0.64
N LEU A 77 -8.97 5.56 -1.11
CA LEU A 77 -9.36 6.49 -2.18
C LEU A 77 -9.64 5.78 -3.51
N LEU A 78 -8.83 4.78 -3.87
CA LEU A 78 -9.07 3.95 -5.05
C LEU A 78 -10.37 3.15 -4.92
N MET A 79 -10.68 2.63 -3.74
CA MET A 79 -11.95 1.97 -3.45
C MET A 79 -13.13 2.93 -3.64
N LEU A 80 -13.09 4.10 -3.02
CA LEU A 80 -14.17 5.09 -3.13
C LEU A 80 -14.41 5.55 -4.57
N THR A 81 -13.34 5.69 -5.35
CA THR A 81 -13.39 6.13 -6.76
C THR A 81 -13.64 4.99 -7.75
N LYS A 82 -14.02 3.79 -7.26
CA LYS A 82 -14.30 2.59 -8.08
C LYS A 82 -13.09 2.10 -8.90
N ASN A 83 -11.88 2.45 -8.47
CA ASN A 83 -10.61 2.07 -9.06
C ASN A 83 -9.86 1.01 -8.22
N THR A 84 -10.59 0.18 -7.47
CA THR A 84 -10.05 -0.82 -6.52
C THR A 84 -9.02 -1.77 -7.13
N ARG A 85 -9.08 -2.02 -8.45
CA ARG A 85 -8.15 -2.89 -9.20
C ARG A 85 -7.15 -2.14 -10.07
N SER A 86 -6.97 -0.84 -9.83
CA SER A 86 -6.01 -0.06 -10.59
C SER A 86 -4.58 -0.60 -10.41
N LYS A 87 -3.81 -0.61 -11.51
CA LYS A 87 -2.37 -0.91 -11.50
C LYS A 87 -1.59 -0.02 -10.52
N ILE A 88 -2.18 1.12 -10.14
CA ILE A 88 -1.68 2.02 -9.10
C ILE A 88 -1.46 1.29 -7.77
N ARG A 89 -2.30 0.33 -7.37
CA ARG A 89 -2.08 -0.41 -6.11
C ARG A 89 -0.76 -1.19 -6.13
N GLY A 90 -0.46 -1.85 -7.24
CA GLY A 90 0.83 -2.54 -7.40
C GLY A 90 2.00 -1.58 -7.32
N PHE A 91 1.85 -0.38 -7.89
CA PHE A 91 2.86 0.66 -7.86
C PHE A 91 3.06 1.26 -6.46
N VAL A 92 1.97 1.46 -5.70
CA VAL A 92 2.00 1.87 -4.28
C VAL A 92 2.72 0.82 -3.42
N THR A 93 2.37 -0.46 -3.58
CA THR A 93 3.02 -1.56 -2.85
C THR A 93 4.51 -1.63 -3.17
N PHE A 94 4.87 -1.48 -4.44
CA PHE A 94 6.27 -1.44 -4.86
C PHE A 94 7.02 -0.26 -4.24
N ALA A 95 6.47 0.96 -4.33
CA ALA A 95 7.09 2.16 -3.79
C ALA A 95 7.30 2.08 -2.28
N THR A 96 6.31 1.57 -1.55
CA THR A 96 6.38 1.43 -0.09
C THR A 96 7.28 0.28 0.35
N ALA A 97 7.30 -0.85 -0.37
CA ALA A 97 8.23 -1.94 -0.08
C ALA A 97 9.69 -1.50 -0.27
N ILE A 98 10.00 -0.76 -1.33
CA ILE A 98 11.33 -0.21 -1.56
C ILE A 98 11.70 0.81 -0.48
N LEU A 99 10.77 1.67 -0.07
CA LEU A 99 11.04 2.65 0.98
C LEU A 99 11.35 1.97 2.33
N ILE A 100 10.56 0.97 2.71
CA ILE A 100 10.81 0.18 3.93
C ILE A 100 12.17 -0.50 3.85
N PHE A 101 12.47 -1.17 2.73
CA PHE A 101 13.74 -1.85 2.53
C PHE A 101 14.92 -0.86 2.61
N GLY A 102 14.83 0.28 1.94
CA GLY A 102 15.83 1.33 1.97
C GLY A 102 16.10 1.84 3.39
N ASN A 103 15.05 2.10 4.17
CA ASN A 103 15.19 2.68 5.51
C ASN A 103 15.60 1.66 6.60
N ILE A 104 15.47 0.36 6.34
CA ILE A 104 16.07 -0.68 7.19
C ILE A 104 17.60 -0.64 7.07
N VAL A 105 18.13 -0.34 5.88
CA VAL A 105 19.58 -0.19 5.67
C VAL A 105 20.05 1.11 6.33
N PRO A 106 20.98 1.08 7.30
CA PRO A 106 21.45 2.27 7.97
C PRO A 106 22.20 3.19 7.00
N PHE A 107 21.92 4.49 7.08
CA PHE A 107 22.58 5.49 6.24
C PHE A 107 23.82 6.04 6.97
N LEU A 108 24.95 5.37 6.79
CA LEU A 108 26.26 5.73 7.36
C LEU A 108 27.29 5.83 6.22
N PRO A 109 27.31 6.93 5.44
CA PRO A 109 28.14 7.04 4.24
C PRO A 109 29.64 6.95 4.51
N GLU A 110 30.10 7.42 5.67
CA GLU A 110 31.52 7.36 6.05
C GLU A 110 31.97 5.96 6.49
N THR A 111 31.06 5.17 7.08
CA THR A 111 31.38 3.83 7.63
C THR A 111 31.08 2.71 6.63
N PHE A 112 29.96 2.80 5.92
CA PHE A 112 29.46 1.78 4.98
C PHE A 112 28.99 2.42 3.66
N PRO A 113 29.91 2.87 2.80
CA PRO A 113 29.57 3.63 1.60
C PRO A 113 28.68 2.85 0.61
N ALA A 114 28.85 1.54 0.51
CA ALA A 114 28.00 0.69 -0.34
C ALA A 114 26.54 0.64 0.14
N PHE A 115 26.30 0.61 1.45
CA PHE A 115 24.97 0.65 2.04
C PHE A 115 24.32 2.01 1.91
N ALA A 116 25.09 3.09 2.06
CA ALA A 116 24.61 4.44 1.82
C ALA A 116 24.21 4.66 0.35
N TRP A 117 24.97 4.10 -0.61
CA TRP A 117 24.60 4.12 -2.01
C TRP A 117 23.29 3.36 -2.29
N LEU A 118 23.15 2.15 -1.74
CA LEU A 118 21.92 1.35 -1.87
C LEU A 118 20.70 2.06 -1.25
N HIS A 119 20.87 2.64 -0.06
CA HIS A 119 19.84 3.44 0.61
C HIS A 119 19.39 4.61 -0.27
N ASN A 120 20.34 5.39 -0.80
CA ASN A 120 20.03 6.53 -1.68
C ASN A 120 19.30 6.08 -2.96
N PHE A 121 19.73 4.99 -3.57
CA PHE A 121 19.04 4.42 -4.73
C PHE A 121 17.60 4.03 -4.40
N CYS A 122 17.39 3.29 -3.30
CA CYS A 122 16.05 2.93 -2.84
C CYS A 122 15.19 4.17 -2.55
N ALA A 123 15.72 5.16 -1.83
CA ALA A 123 15.02 6.39 -1.46
C ALA A 123 14.59 7.20 -2.69
N GLN A 124 15.45 7.30 -3.72
CA GLN A 124 15.11 7.98 -4.98
C GLN A 124 14.01 7.24 -5.74
N ILE A 125 14.17 5.92 -5.93
CA ILE A 125 13.18 5.11 -6.65
C ILE A 125 11.83 5.13 -5.93
N SER A 126 11.80 5.01 -4.61
CA SER A 126 10.55 5.12 -3.84
C SER A 126 9.93 6.50 -3.96
N SER A 127 10.72 7.58 -3.87
CA SER A 127 10.20 8.95 -3.94
C SER A 127 9.58 9.26 -5.30
N ILE A 128 10.27 8.90 -6.39
CA ILE A 128 9.74 9.04 -7.75
C ILE A 128 8.48 8.19 -7.92
N SER A 129 8.48 6.96 -7.41
CA SER A 129 7.31 6.08 -7.50
C SER A 129 6.11 6.61 -6.71
N LEU A 130 6.32 7.20 -5.54
CA LEU A 130 5.25 7.86 -4.77
C LEU A 130 4.74 9.11 -5.51
N ALA A 131 5.61 9.93 -6.07
CA ALA A 131 5.22 11.12 -6.84
C ALA A 131 4.38 10.74 -8.08
N VAL A 132 4.83 9.74 -8.85
CA VAL A 132 4.11 9.20 -10.00
C VAL A 132 2.79 8.55 -9.57
N THR A 133 2.74 7.88 -8.41
CA THR A 133 1.50 7.33 -7.85
C THR A 133 0.43 8.41 -7.67
N LEU A 134 0.79 9.56 -7.09
CA LEU A 134 -0.15 10.67 -6.90
C LEU A 134 -0.68 11.20 -8.24
N MET A 135 0.20 11.32 -9.23
CA MET A 135 -0.19 11.73 -10.59
C MET A 135 -1.13 10.73 -11.24
N LEU A 136 -0.78 9.43 -11.23
CA LEU A 136 -1.61 8.38 -11.79
C LEU A 136 -2.98 8.34 -11.11
N PHE A 137 -3.01 8.50 -9.78
CA PHE A 137 -4.27 8.58 -9.04
C PHE A 137 -5.10 9.78 -9.50
N ALA A 138 -4.53 10.99 -9.60
CA ALA A 138 -5.23 12.15 -10.14
C ALA A 138 -5.81 11.86 -11.53
N LEU A 139 -5.03 11.22 -12.43
CA LEU A 139 -5.50 10.84 -13.77
C LEU A 139 -6.68 9.87 -13.77
N THR A 140 -6.81 8.99 -12.76
CA THR A 140 -7.99 8.09 -12.66
C THR A 140 -9.31 8.85 -12.44
N LEU A 141 -9.24 10.07 -11.90
CA LEU A 141 -10.42 10.91 -11.64
C LEU A 141 -10.97 11.54 -12.92
N ARG A 142 -10.17 11.60 -14.00
CA ARG A 142 -10.49 12.33 -15.24
C ARG A 142 -11.85 11.98 -15.83
N ASN A 143 -12.20 10.70 -15.82
CA ASN A 143 -13.39 10.19 -16.50
C ASN A 143 -14.66 10.26 -15.64
N TYR A 144 -14.50 10.34 -14.32
CA TYR A 144 -15.61 10.26 -13.36
C TYR A 144 -15.93 11.60 -12.70
N TYR A 145 -14.90 12.42 -12.44
CA TYR A 145 -15.02 13.66 -11.67
C TYR A 145 -14.15 14.76 -12.31
N SER A 146 -14.66 15.42 -13.35
CA SER A 146 -13.87 16.35 -14.16
C SER A 146 -13.35 17.58 -13.39
N ILE A 147 -14.15 18.10 -12.44
CA ILE A 147 -13.77 19.24 -11.60
C ILE A 147 -12.73 18.80 -10.56
N LEU A 148 -13.02 17.71 -9.83
CA LEU A 148 -12.08 17.11 -8.88
C LEU A 148 -10.74 16.77 -9.55
N PHE A 149 -10.77 16.20 -10.76
CA PHE A 149 -9.58 15.89 -11.54
C PHE A 149 -8.70 17.12 -11.74
N LYS A 150 -9.27 18.25 -12.19
CA LYS A 150 -8.50 19.50 -12.38
C LYS A 150 -7.87 19.98 -11.08
N LYS A 151 -8.63 19.95 -9.98
CA LYS A 151 -8.12 20.34 -8.64
C LYS A 151 -6.98 19.43 -8.19
N ALA A 152 -7.16 18.12 -8.30
CA ALA A 152 -6.15 17.13 -7.93
C ALA A 152 -4.90 17.26 -8.80
N LEU A 153 -5.05 17.42 -10.12
CA LEU A 153 -3.93 17.58 -11.04
C LEU A 153 -3.11 18.83 -10.72
N ILE A 154 -3.77 19.98 -10.55
CA ILE A 154 -3.10 21.24 -10.19
C ILE A 154 -2.36 21.07 -8.87
N PHE A 155 -2.97 20.41 -7.87
CA PHE A 155 -2.31 20.19 -6.58
C PHE A 155 -1.07 19.30 -6.72
N VAL A 156 -1.14 18.18 -7.44
CA VAL A 156 0.04 17.33 -7.68
C VAL A 156 1.15 18.11 -8.39
N LEU A 157 0.81 18.93 -9.39
CA LEU A 157 1.80 19.75 -10.10
C LEU A 157 2.46 20.78 -9.18
N ILE A 158 1.69 21.43 -8.29
CA ILE A 158 2.24 22.33 -7.27
C ILE A 158 3.21 21.58 -6.36
N ILE A 159 2.84 20.40 -5.86
CA ILE A 159 3.71 19.57 -5.03
C ILE A 159 5.01 19.26 -5.76
N TRP A 160 4.93 18.85 -7.03
CA TRP A 160 6.13 18.56 -7.82
C TRP A 160 7.02 19.78 -8.01
N VAL A 161 6.45 20.93 -8.36
CA VAL A 161 7.22 22.18 -8.52
C VAL A 161 7.92 22.54 -7.21
N VAL A 162 7.21 22.49 -6.08
CA VAL A 162 7.78 22.78 -4.76
C VAL A 162 8.91 21.80 -4.43
N LEU A 163 8.72 20.50 -4.62
CA LEU A 163 9.73 19.50 -4.28
C LEU A 163 10.94 19.54 -5.22
N ILE A 164 10.73 19.78 -6.52
CA ILE A 164 11.83 19.96 -7.48
C ILE A 164 12.62 21.21 -7.15
N ALA A 165 11.96 22.32 -6.81
CA ALA A 165 12.63 23.56 -6.40
C ALA A 165 13.45 23.36 -5.12
N LEU A 166 12.86 22.76 -4.08
CA LEU A 166 13.56 22.46 -2.82
C LEU A 166 14.74 21.52 -3.05
N MET A 167 14.55 20.46 -3.83
CA MET A 167 15.63 19.53 -4.19
C MET A 167 16.74 20.22 -4.99
N GLY A 168 16.41 21.14 -5.90
CA GLY A 168 17.39 21.90 -6.67
C GLY A 168 18.19 22.90 -5.84
N MET A 169 17.58 23.48 -4.80
CA MET A 169 18.22 24.48 -3.93
C MET A 169 18.98 23.86 -2.76
N LEU A 170 18.42 22.83 -2.13
CA LEU A 170 18.89 22.27 -0.86
C LEU A 170 19.36 20.82 -0.98
N GLY A 171 19.06 20.14 -2.10
CA GLY A 171 19.26 18.70 -2.23
C GLY A 171 18.32 17.89 -1.34
N THR A 172 18.72 16.66 -1.05
CA THR A 172 17.99 15.71 -0.21
C THR A 172 18.23 16.02 1.27
N THR A 173 17.57 17.06 1.77
CA THR A 173 17.62 17.46 3.18
C THR A 173 16.33 17.10 3.89
N ALA A 174 16.34 17.10 5.23
CA ALA A 174 15.16 16.80 6.02
C ALA A 174 14.03 17.77 5.71
N LEU A 175 14.31 19.06 5.42
CA LEU A 175 13.27 19.99 5.00
C LEU A 175 12.58 19.53 3.70
N THR A 176 13.35 19.12 2.69
CA THR A 176 12.80 18.62 1.41
C THR A 176 11.95 17.37 1.64
N GLU A 177 12.44 16.41 2.42
CA GLU A 177 11.76 15.15 2.72
C GLU A 177 10.48 15.38 3.52
N MET A 178 10.55 16.11 4.65
CA MET A 178 9.40 16.45 5.48
C MET A 178 8.32 17.17 4.68
N THR A 179 8.72 18.13 3.84
CA THR A 179 7.78 18.86 2.98
C THR A 179 7.05 17.90 2.04
N GLY A 180 7.75 16.96 1.42
CA GLY A 180 7.13 15.96 0.53
C GLY A 180 6.12 15.08 1.25
N ILE A 181 6.48 14.57 2.43
CA ILE A 181 5.61 13.72 3.25
C ILE A 181 4.36 14.46 3.70
N ILE A 182 4.52 15.69 4.22
CA ILE A 182 3.41 16.51 4.70
C ILE A 182 2.48 16.91 3.56
N LEU A 183 3.02 17.40 2.45
CA LEU A 183 2.23 17.78 1.27
C LEU A 183 1.49 16.59 0.67
N ALA A 184 2.12 15.41 0.62
CA ALA A 184 1.43 14.18 0.19
C ALA A 184 0.27 13.84 1.14
N GLY A 185 0.44 13.97 2.45
CA GLY A 185 -0.64 13.77 3.43
C GLY A 185 -1.80 14.75 3.23
N ILE A 186 -1.49 16.05 3.09
CA ILE A 186 -2.49 17.10 2.84
C ILE A 186 -3.23 16.84 1.52
N PHE A 187 -2.51 16.42 0.47
CA PHE A 187 -3.10 16.09 -0.82
C PHE A 187 -4.13 14.97 -0.70
N LEU A 188 -3.77 13.83 -0.09
CA LEU A 188 -4.68 12.70 0.05
C LEU A 188 -5.95 13.09 0.82
N PHE A 189 -5.78 13.83 1.92
CA PHE A 189 -6.92 14.32 2.70
C PHE A 189 -7.78 15.34 1.93
N SER A 190 -7.16 16.25 1.19
CA SER A 190 -7.87 17.24 0.38
C SER A 190 -8.69 16.57 -0.72
N VAL A 191 -8.13 15.57 -1.41
CA VAL A 191 -8.88 14.79 -2.41
C VAL A 191 -10.04 14.05 -1.75
N LEU A 192 -9.83 13.47 -0.56
CA LEU A 192 -10.93 12.84 0.18
C LEU A 192 -12.06 13.85 0.44
N VAL A 193 -11.75 15.00 1.03
CA VAL A 193 -12.76 16.03 1.34
C VAL A 193 -13.47 16.53 0.08
N TRP A 194 -12.73 16.74 -1.01
CA TRP A 194 -13.33 17.19 -2.27
C TRP A 194 -14.21 16.12 -2.89
N LEU A 195 -13.84 14.84 -2.79
CA LEU A 195 -14.66 13.73 -3.29
C LEU A 195 -16.04 13.69 -2.60
N TYR A 196 -16.10 13.94 -1.29
CA TYR A 196 -17.37 14.02 -0.55
C TYR A 196 -18.22 15.25 -0.90
N LYS A 197 -17.66 16.24 -1.60
CA LYS A 197 -18.39 17.41 -2.08
C LYS A 197 -18.92 17.25 -3.51
N GLU A 198 -18.58 16.16 -4.19
CA GLU A 198 -19.08 15.89 -5.54
C GLU A 198 -20.51 15.34 -5.48
N ASP A 199 -21.46 16.00 -6.15
CA ASP A 199 -22.89 15.60 -6.12
C ASP A 199 -23.13 14.19 -6.68
N ALA A 200 -22.30 13.76 -7.63
CA ALA A 200 -22.36 12.44 -8.25
C ALA A 200 -21.71 11.32 -7.41
N PHE A 201 -21.12 11.65 -6.26
CA PHE A 201 -20.41 10.68 -5.43
C PHE A 201 -21.32 10.07 -4.36
N ASP A 202 -21.60 8.77 -4.49
CA ASP A 202 -22.25 7.98 -3.44
C ASP A 202 -21.23 7.04 -2.76
N PRO A 203 -20.69 7.41 -1.58
CA PRO A 203 -19.70 6.60 -0.89
C PRO A 203 -20.25 5.27 -0.36
N VAL A 204 -21.57 5.20 -0.07
CA VAL A 204 -22.20 3.96 0.41
C VAL A 204 -22.27 2.95 -0.73
N GLN A 205 -22.65 3.42 -1.92
CA GLN A 205 -22.70 2.58 -3.10
C GLN A 205 -21.29 2.09 -3.51
N SER A 206 -20.29 2.96 -3.50
CA SER A 206 -18.89 2.55 -3.78
C SER A 206 -18.40 1.48 -2.80
N LEU A 207 -18.73 1.58 -1.51
CA LEU A 207 -18.32 0.60 -0.51
C LEU A 207 -19.04 -0.75 -0.71
N LYS A 208 -20.34 -0.74 -1.04
CA LYS A 208 -21.09 -1.96 -1.37
C LYS A 208 -20.55 -2.67 -2.61
N GLU A 209 -20.25 -1.90 -3.66
CA GLU A 209 -19.67 -2.46 -4.88
C GLU A 209 -18.31 -3.10 -4.60
N SER A 210 -17.48 -2.49 -3.74
CA SER A 210 -16.21 -3.08 -3.32
C SER A 210 -16.40 -4.38 -2.53
N ASP A 211 -17.26 -4.38 -1.50
CA ASP A 211 -17.51 -5.57 -0.68
C ASP A 211 -18.09 -6.72 -1.54
N ALA A 212 -18.97 -6.41 -2.51
CA ALA A 212 -19.51 -7.40 -3.44
C ALA A 212 -18.44 -7.98 -4.38
N LEU A 213 -17.52 -7.14 -4.88
CA LEU A 213 -16.40 -7.58 -5.70
C LEU A 213 -15.46 -8.50 -4.91
N GLU A 214 -15.14 -8.15 -3.67
CA GLU A 214 -14.28 -8.95 -2.77
C GLU A 214 -14.91 -10.32 -2.48
N ALA A 215 -16.21 -10.36 -2.14
CA ALA A 215 -16.93 -11.61 -1.92
C ALA A 215 -16.93 -12.51 -3.17
N GLY A 216 -17.12 -11.92 -4.36
CA GLY A 216 -17.06 -12.66 -5.63
C GLY A 216 -15.67 -13.23 -5.95
N GLU A 217 -14.61 -12.52 -5.60
CA GLU A 217 -13.23 -13.01 -5.74
C GLU A 217 -12.92 -14.14 -4.75
N GLU A 218 -13.34 -13.98 -3.50
CA GLU A 218 -13.16 -15.01 -2.48
C GLU A 218 -13.88 -16.30 -2.88
N ALA A 219 -15.12 -16.21 -3.37
CA ALA A 219 -15.88 -17.34 -3.89
C ALA A 219 -15.11 -18.05 -5.02
N LYS A 220 -14.60 -17.30 -6.02
CA LYS A 220 -13.78 -17.86 -7.12
C LYS A 220 -12.48 -18.51 -6.61
N ARG A 221 -11.84 -17.93 -5.60
CA ARG A 221 -10.62 -18.49 -5.01
C ARG A 221 -10.92 -19.80 -4.29
N LEU A 222 -12.01 -19.84 -3.53
CA LEU A 222 -12.47 -21.05 -2.84
C LEU A 222 -12.89 -22.13 -3.83
N GLU A 223 -13.58 -21.77 -4.91
CA GLU A 223 -13.94 -22.69 -5.98
C GLU A 223 -12.69 -23.30 -6.64
N LYS A 224 -11.68 -22.49 -6.98
CA LYS A 224 -10.40 -23.00 -7.50
C LYS A 224 -9.69 -23.93 -6.52
N LYS A 225 -9.68 -23.59 -5.23
CA LYS A 225 -9.10 -24.45 -4.18
C LYS A 225 -9.87 -25.77 -4.04
N ALA A 226 -11.21 -25.72 -4.06
CA ALA A 226 -12.06 -26.90 -4.02
C ALA A 226 -11.87 -27.79 -5.25
N ALA A 227 -11.74 -27.21 -6.44
CA ALA A 227 -11.45 -27.93 -7.67
C ALA A 227 -10.07 -28.62 -7.62
N ALA A 228 -9.04 -27.93 -7.11
CA ALA A 228 -7.72 -28.50 -6.91
C ALA A 228 -7.74 -29.67 -5.90
N ALA A 229 -8.42 -29.48 -4.76
CA ALA A 229 -8.58 -30.52 -3.75
C ALA A 229 -9.37 -31.74 -4.26
N LYS A 230 -10.43 -31.52 -5.04
CA LYS A 230 -11.20 -32.61 -5.68
C LYS A 230 -10.34 -33.40 -6.66
N LYS A 231 -9.50 -32.71 -7.46
CA LYS A 231 -8.56 -33.37 -8.38
C LYS A 231 -7.54 -34.23 -7.63
N GLU A 232 -7.03 -33.73 -6.52
CA GLU A 232 -6.10 -34.47 -5.66
C GLU A 232 -6.77 -35.70 -5.01
N TYR A 233 -7.99 -35.53 -4.48
CA TYR A 233 -8.78 -36.63 -3.92
C TYR A 233 -9.02 -37.75 -4.94
N LEU A 234 -9.46 -37.41 -6.15
CA LEU A 234 -9.69 -38.39 -7.22
C LEU A 234 -8.39 -39.12 -7.62
N ALA A 235 -7.25 -38.43 -7.60
CA ALA A 235 -5.95 -39.07 -7.86
C ALA A 235 -5.56 -40.05 -6.75
N LEU A 236 -5.84 -39.73 -5.49
CA LEU A 236 -5.62 -40.63 -4.36
C LEU A 236 -6.55 -41.84 -4.39
N GLU A 237 -7.84 -41.63 -4.71
CA GLU A 237 -8.83 -42.71 -4.84
C GLU A 237 -8.46 -43.68 -5.98
N ALA A 238 -8.02 -43.16 -7.13
CA ALA A 238 -7.54 -43.99 -8.23
C ALA A 238 -6.32 -44.84 -7.84
N LYS A 239 -5.35 -44.26 -7.09
CA LYS A 239 -4.21 -45.00 -6.55
C LYS A 239 -4.65 -46.09 -5.55
N ALA A 240 -5.56 -45.77 -4.64
CA ALA A 240 -6.08 -46.72 -3.66
C ALA A 240 -6.83 -47.88 -4.35
N ARG A 241 -7.63 -47.59 -5.38
CA ARG A 241 -8.30 -48.61 -6.18
C ARG A 241 -7.32 -49.52 -6.90
N LYS A 242 -6.25 -48.97 -7.48
CA LYS A 242 -5.20 -49.76 -8.13
C LYS A 242 -4.49 -50.68 -7.13
N ALA A 243 -4.12 -50.16 -5.96
CA ALA A 243 -3.49 -50.94 -4.90
C ALA A 243 -4.38 -52.09 -4.39
N ARG A 244 -5.70 -51.88 -4.30
CA ARG A 244 -6.66 -52.95 -3.95
C ARG A 244 -6.70 -54.05 -4.99
N ILE A 245 -6.74 -53.71 -6.28
CA ILE A 245 -6.72 -54.70 -7.37
C ILE A 245 -5.43 -55.52 -7.33
N GLU A 246 -4.27 -54.86 -7.17
CA GLU A 246 -2.97 -55.52 -7.07
C GLU A 246 -2.90 -56.45 -5.84
N ALA A 247 -3.44 -56.04 -4.69
CA ALA A 247 -3.51 -56.87 -3.48
C ALA A 247 -4.43 -58.10 -3.66
N ASP A 248 -5.59 -57.92 -4.29
CA ASP A 248 -6.52 -59.02 -4.57
C ASP A 248 -5.90 -60.05 -5.53
N GLU A 249 -5.21 -59.59 -6.57
CA GLU A 249 -4.46 -60.45 -7.51
C GLU A 249 -3.33 -61.22 -6.82
N ALA A 250 -2.56 -60.55 -5.94
CA ALA A 250 -1.53 -61.19 -5.15
C ALA A 250 -2.10 -62.27 -4.22
N SER A 251 -3.25 -62.01 -3.57
CA SER A 251 -3.92 -62.97 -2.70
C SER A 251 -4.41 -64.21 -3.46
N LYS A 252 -4.93 -64.04 -4.68
CA LYS A 252 -5.38 -65.14 -5.55
C LYS A 252 -4.20 -66.03 -5.97
N LYS A 253 -3.07 -65.43 -6.33
CA LYS A 253 -1.84 -66.18 -6.66
C LYS A 253 -1.33 -66.99 -5.47
N LEU A 254 -1.35 -66.42 -4.26
CA LEU A 254 -0.95 -67.13 -3.04
C LEU A 254 -1.89 -68.30 -2.69
N LYS A 255 -3.19 -68.18 -2.93
CA LYS A 255 -4.15 -69.28 -2.73
C LYS A 255 -3.92 -70.43 -3.70
N HIS A 256 -3.58 -70.15 -4.97
CA HIS A 256 -3.26 -71.19 -5.94
C HIS A 256 -1.93 -71.91 -5.71
N GLN A 257 -1.00 -71.31 -4.94
CA GLN A 257 0.27 -71.96 -4.57
C GLN A 257 0.16 -72.83 -3.31
N ARG A 258 -0.97 -72.83 -2.60
CA ARG A 258 -1.18 -73.60 -1.35
C ARG A 258 -2.08 -74.84 -1.50
N THR A 259 -2.57 -75.11 -2.70
CA THR A 259 -3.22 -76.37 -3.11
C THR A 259 -2.25 -77.20 -3.93
#